data_AF-A0A6P2RQC5-F1
#
_entry.id   AF-A0A6P2RQC5-F1
#
_cell.length_a   1.000
_cell.length_b   1.000
_cell.length_c   1.000
_cell.angle_alpha   90.00
_cell.angle_beta   90.00
_cell.angle_gamma   90.00
#
_symmetry.space_group_name_H-M   'P 1'
#
loop_
_entity.id
_entity.type
_entity.pdbx_description
1 polymer ?
#
loop_
_entity_poly.entity_id
_entity_poly.type
_entity_poly.pdbx_seq_one_letter_code
_entity_poly.pdbx_strand_id
1 'polypeptide(L)'
;MSHEALDPLLRQFAEKRLGRPLAPAEEQALLEQLPGRSGNPSAPAAGSAVPVPAANRPLPQLKTRQEAREQIKHFLQLNQQKAYEKMRGILQTIDTQNETTLGMLASEQRKVSGVLDAREPPGDTQASGAAEIQDSTREALAMIGEQLTGLIRQEIDACFRQYVDSLAERLIARLDAMDDRLRSVGAVPAEPSEPTVVAAAVHDTSGQASME
;
A
#
# COMPACT_ATOMS: atom_id res chain seq x y z
N MET A 1 43.30 3.69 -4.53
CA MET A 1 42.09 3.76 -5.37
C MET A 1 40.92 3.23 -4.56
N SER A 2 40.17 4.11 -3.91
CA SER A 2 38.97 3.74 -3.15
C SER A 2 37.82 3.49 -4.12
N HIS A 3 37.28 2.28 -4.12
CA HIS A 3 36.03 1.97 -4.83
C HIS A 3 34.87 2.60 -4.06
N GLU A 4 34.48 3.80 -4.45
CA GLU A 4 33.33 4.50 -3.89
C GLU A 4 32.05 3.92 -4.49
N ALA A 5 31.34 3.14 -3.68
CA ALA A 5 30.04 2.59 -4.03
C ALA A 5 28.92 3.60 -3.75
N LEU A 6 27.80 3.45 -4.47
CA LEU A 6 26.56 4.14 -4.14
C LEU A 6 26.05 3.69 -2.76
N ASP A 7 25.40 4.60 -2.02
CA ASP A 7 24.72 4.27 -0.75
C ASP A 7 23.84 3.02 -0.95
N PRO A 8 24.01 1.95 -0.14
CA PRO A 8 23.28 0.70 -0.30
C PRO A 8 21.75 0.90 -0.28
N LEU A 9 21.23 1.88 0.45
CA LEU A 9 19.80 2.19 0.47
C LEU A 9 19.33 2.77 -0.86
N LEU A 10 20.13 3.67 -1.45
CA LEU A 10 19.84 4.31 -2.72
C LEU A 10 20.01 3.33 -3.90
N ARG A 11 20.98 2.41 -3.81
CA ARG A 11 21.15 1.28 -4.73
C ARG A 11 19.92 0.38 -4.72
N GLN A 12 19.46 -0.06 -3.53
CA GLN A 12 18.28 -0.89 -3.39
C GLN A 12 17.01 -0.21 -3.94
N PHE A 13 16.88 1.11 -3.75
CA PHE A 13 15.79 1.89 -4.34
C PHE A 13 15.84 1.91 -5.87
N ALA A 14 17.03 2.13 -6.46
CA ALA A 14 17.22 2.11 -7.91
C ALA A 14 16.89 0.72 -8.50
N GLU A 15 17.40 -0.36 -7.90
CA GLU A 15 17.14 -1.74 -8.33
C GLU A 15 15.65 -2.10 -8.22
N LYS A 16 14.97 -1.71 -7.13
CA LYS A 16 13.52 -1.89 -6.97
C LYS A 16 12.70 -1.14 -8.02
N ARG A 17 13.17 0.01 -8.51
CA ARG A 17 12.52 0.76 -9.60
C ARG A 17 12.85 0.24 -10.99
N LEU A 18 14.04 -0.31 -11.19
CA LEU A 18 14.51 -0.87 -12.46
C LEU A 18 14.06 -2.33 -12.68
N GLY A 19 13.69 -3.04 -11.61
CA GLY A 19 13.31 -4.45 -11.64
C GLY A 19 14.48 -5.40 -11.96
N ARG A 20 15.72 -4.90 -11.88
CA ARG A 20 16.97 -5.60 -12.21
C ARG A 20 18.14 -5.03 -11.39
N PRO A 21 19.25 -5.77 -11.22
CA PRO A 21 20.46 -5.25 -10.59
C PRO A 21 21.02 -4.02 -11.31
N LEU A 22 21.61 -3.10 -10.57
CA LEU A 22 22.17 -1.85 -11.10
C LEU A 22 23.52 -2.13 -11.79
N ALA A 23 23.69 -1.67 -13.03
CA ALA A 23 24.96 -1.82 -13.74
C ALA A 23 26.03 -0.87 -13.17
N PRO A 24 27.32 -1.24 -13.15
CA PRO A 24 28.38 -0.40 -12.55
C PRO A 24 28.53 0.98 -13.21
N ALA A 25 28.22 1.10 -14.51
CA ALA A 25 28.19 2.38 -15.21
C ALA A 25 26.95 3.24 -14.86
N GLU A 26 25.82 2.61 -14.53
CA GLU A 26 24.61 3.30 -14.04
C GLU A 26 24.84 3.81 -12.61
N GLU A 27 25.55 3.03 -11.78
CA GLU A 27 25.95 3.41 -10.42
C GLU A 27 26.87 4.65 -10.41
N GLN A 28 27.85 4.69 -11.31
CA GLN A 28 28.77 5.83 -11.48
C GLN A 28 28.03 7.10 -11.93
N ALA A 29 27.10 6.98 -12.89
CA ALA A 29 26.28 8.12 -13.32
C ALA A 29 25.36 8.66 -12.22
N LEU A 30 24.87 7.81 -11.30
CA LEU A 30 24.11 8.24 -10.13
C LEU A 30 24.99 8.92 -9.07
N LEU A 31 26.22 8.42 -8.87
CA LEU A 31 27.21 9.03 -7.97
C LEU A 31 27.59 10.46 -8.41
N GLU A 32 27.72 10.72 -9.71
CA GLU A 32 28.00 12.06 -10.24
C GLU A 32 26.82 13.05 -10.10
N GLN A 33 25.59 12.57 -9.99
CA GLN A 33 24.38 13.41 -9.89
C GLN A 33 23.93 13.70 -8.44
N LEU A 34 24.60 13.13 -7.43
CA LEU A 34 24.26 13.37 -6.02
C LEU A 34 24.69 14.78 -5.57
N PRO A 35 23.75 15.68 -5.23
CA PRO A 35 24.03 17.11 -5.00
C PRO A 35 24.78 17.40 -3.69
N GLY A 36 25.09 16.38 -2.88
CA GLY A 36 25.91 16.51 -1.67
C GLY A 36 27.41 16.39 -1.91
N ARG A 37 27.86 16.03 -3.12
CA ARG A 37 29.28 15.68 -3.39
C ARG A 37 30.07 16.71 -4.21
N SER A 38 29.41 17.64 -4.86
CA SER A 38 30.03 18.81 -5.52
C SER A 38 30.40 19.92 -4.51
N GLY A 39 31.00 19.54 -3.38
CA GLY A 39 31.59 20.43 -2.38
C GLY A 39 32.88 21.09 -2.85
N ASN A 40 32.86 21.70 -4.04
CA ASN A 40 33.88 22.63 -4.53
C ASN A 40 33.34 23.46 -5.70
N PRO A 41 32.50 24.49 -5.44
CA PRO A 41 32.24 25.53 -6.43
C PRO A 41 33.49 26.43 -6.55
N SER A 42 34.42 26.06 -7.42
CA SER A 42 35.48 27.00 -7.84
C SER A 42 34.84 28.20 -8.52
N ALA A 43 34.80 29.32 -7.81
CA ALA A 43 34.28 30.60 -8.27
C ALA A 43 35.08 31.15 -9.48
N PRO A 44 34.48 32.03 -10.31
CA PRO A 44 34.98 32.28 -11.65
C PRO A 44 36.15 33.27 -11.69
N ALA A 45 37.20 32.93 -12.44
CA ALA A 45 38.18 33.91 -12.89
C ALA A 45 37.68 34.63 -14.15
N ALA A 46 37.50 35.95 -14.07
CA ALA A 46 37.11 36.77 -15.20
C ALA A 46 38.25 36.92 -16.22
N GLY A 47 37.92 36.94 -17.51
CA GLY A 47 38.81 37.49 -18.55
C GLY A 47 39.13 36.59 -19.74
N SER A 48 38.17 36.37 -20.64
CA SER A 48 38.36 36.65 -22.07
C SER A 48 37.03 36.57 -22.83
N ALA A 49 36.66 37.65 -23.52
CA ALA A 49 35.42 37.71 -24.31
C ALA A 49 35.73 37.44 -25.80
N VAL A 50 35.51 36.21 -26.25
CA VAL A 50 35.62 35.74 -27.65
C VAL A 50 34.44 34.78 -27.89
N PRO A 51 33.76 34.82 -29.06
CA PRO A 51 32.30 34.95 -29.08
C PRO A 51 31.51 33.65 -28.93
N VAL A 52 30.25 33.83 -28.53
CA VAL A 52 29.17 32.83 -28.63
C VAL A 52 29.09 32.30 -30.07
N PRO A 53 29.34 31.01 -30.33
CA PRO A 53 28.92 30.39 -31.57
C PRO A 53 27.39 30.29 -31.53
N ALA A 54 26.74 30.94 -32.48
CA ALA A 54 25.28 30.99 -32.58
C ALA A 54 24.65 29.59 -32.58
N ALA A 55 23.41 29.52 -32.13
CA ALA A 55 22.56 28.34 -32.26
C ALA A 55 22.53 27.86 -33.72
N ASN A 56 23.23 26.77 -34.03
CA ASN A 56 23.04 25.89 -35.19
C ASN A 56 24.04 24.70 -35.14
N ARG A 57 23.82 23.75 -34.22
CA ARG A 57 24.34 22.39 -34.39
C ARG A 57 23.32 21.62 -35.25
N PRO A 58 23.57 21.34 -36.54
CA PRO A 58 22.66 20.53 -37.33
C PRO A 58 22.62 19.11 -36.76
N LEU A 59 21.49 18.75 -36.15
CA LEU A 59 21.26 17.41 -35.59
C LEU A 59 21.24 16.38 -36.74
N PRO A 60 22.16 15.39 -36.78
CA PRO A 60 22.15 14.36 -37.81
C PRO A 60 21.10 13.27 -37.51
N GLN A 61 19.83 13.64 -37.29
CA GLN A 61 18.74 12.72 -36.90
C GLN A 61 17.35 13.07 -37.49
N LEU A 62 17.27 13.94 -38.51
CA LEU A 62 15.97 14.37 -39.06
C LEU A 62 15.21 13.30 -39.87
N LYS A 63 15.89 12.24 -40.35
CA LYS A 63 15.23 11.09 -41.01
C LYS A 63 14.61 10.14 -39.98
N THR A 64 15.43 9.60 -39.09
CA THR A 64 15.01 8.65 -38.05
C THR A 64 13.97 9.19 -37.07
N ARG A 65 13.98 10.49 -36.74
CA ARG A 65 12.95 11.05 -35.83
C ARG A 65 11.56 11.13 -36.47
N GLN A 66 11.48 11.29 -37.79
CA GLN A 66 10.22 11.32 -38.52
C GLN A 66 9.71 9.89 -38.76
N GLU A 67 10.59 8.99 -39.18
CA GLU A 67 10.31 7.54 -39.29
C GLU A 67 9.83 6.96 -37.94
N ALA A 68 10.47 7.31 -36.83
CA ALA A 68 10.05 6.89 -35.49
C ALA A 68 8.65 7.43 -35.10
N ARG A 69 8.30 8.66 -35.51
CA ARG A 69 6.95 9.21 -35.29
C ARG A 69 5.90 8.45 -36.10
N GLU A 70 6.23 8.03 -37.32
CA GLU A 70 5.35 7.26 -38.19
C GLU A 70 5.18 5.82 -37.68
N GLN A 71 6.26 5.19 -37.21
CA GLN A 71 6.20 3.89 -36.52
C GLN A 71 5.38 3.96 -35.22
N ILE A 72 5.54 5.01 -34.40
CA ILE A 72 4.75 5.20 -33.18
C ILE A 72 3.26 5.41 -33.53
N LYS A 73 2.93 6.18 -34.57
CA LYS A 73 1.54 6.32 -35.05
C LYS A 73 0.95 4.98 -35.48
N HIS A 74 1.68 4.21 -36.29
CA HIS A 74 1.24 2.90 -36.75
C HIS A 74 1.07 1.90 -35.58
N PHE A 75 2.02 1.87 -34.65
CA PHE A 75 1.92 1.03 -33.45
C PHE A 75 0.75 1.44 -32.56
N LEU A 76 0.52 2.75 -32.37
CA LEU A 76 -0.61 3.26 -31.59
C LEU A 76 -1.95 2.90 -32.23
N GLN A 77 -2.07 3.03 -33.56
CA GLN A 77 -3.26 2.64 -34.30
C GLN A 77 -3.53 1.13 -34.22
N LEU A 78 -2.50 0.30 -34.40
CA LEU A 78 -2.59 -1.15 -34.27
C LEU A 78 -2.92 -1.58 -32.82
N ASN A 79 -2.34 -0.91 -31.83
CA ASN A 79 -2.63 -1.15 -30.41
C ASN A 79 -4.07 -0.76 -30.07
N GLN A 80 -4.56 0.38 -30.57
CA GLN A 80 -5.94 0.82 -30.43
C GLN A 80 -6.91 -0.17 -31.07
N GLN A 81 -6.67 -0.63 -32.31
CA GLN A 81 -7.48 -1.68 -32.93
C GLN A 81 -7.51 -2.96 -32.07
N LYS A 82 -6.34 -3.44 -31.64
CA LYS A 82 -6.22 -4.64 -30.79
C LYS A 82 -6.90 -4.47 -29.43
N ALA A 83 -6.95 -3.25 -28.88
CA ALA A 83 -7.69 -2.93 -27.67
C ALA A 83 -9.21 -2.98 -27.90
N TYR A 84 -9.71 -2.42 -29.01
CA TYR A 84 -11.12 -2.52 -29.40
C TYR A 84 -11.57 -3.97 -29.65
N GLU A 85 -10.76 -4.77 -30.35
CA GLU A 85 -11.03 -6.19 -30.58
C GLU A 85 -11.08 -6.99 -29.26
N LYS A 86 -10.11 -6.77 -28.36
CA LYS A 86 -10.13 -7.36 -27.02
C LYS A 86 -11.36 -6.95 -26.21
N MET A 87 -11.69 -5.65 -26.21
CA MET A 87 -12.85 -5.14 -25.48
C MET A 87 -14.15 -5.77 -26.02
N ARG A 88 -14.30 -5.87 -27.35
CA ARG A 88 -15.43 -6.55 -27.99
C ARG A 88 -15.52 -8.03 -27.60
N GLY A 89 -14.39 -8.74 -27.56
CA GLY A 89 -14.35 -10.14 -27.12
C GLY A 89 -14.72 -10.32 -25.64
N ILE A 90 -14.31 -9.38 -24.78
CA ILE A 90 -14.69 -9.37 -23.35
C ILE A 90 -16.19 -9.12 -23.21
N LEU A 91 -16.75 -8.11 -23.89
CA LEU A 91 -18.20 -7.85 -23.87
C LEU A 91 -19.00 -9.06 -24.35
N GLN A 92 -18.60 -9.67 -25.49
CA GLN A 92 -19.25 -10.88 -25.99
C GLN A 92 -19.18 -12.05 -25.00
N THR A 93 -18.08 -12.19 -24.26
CA THR A 93 -17.95 -13.22 -23.21
C THR A 93 -18.87 -12.94 -22.02
N ILE A 94 -19.00 -11.66 -21.62
CA ILE A 94 -19.92 -11.25 -20.55
C ILE A 94 -21.38 -11.52 -20.98
N ASP A 95 -21.75 -11.19 -22.22
CA ASP A 95 -23.09 -11.44 -22.75
C ASP A 95 -23.43 -12.94 -22.75
N THR A 96 -22.51 -13.81 -23.20
CA THR A 96 -22.75 -15.27 -23.15
C THR A 96 -22.78 -15.84 -21.74
N GLN A 97 -21.99 -15.29 -20.80
CA GLN A 97 -22.04 -15.66 -19.39
C GLN A 97 -23.36 -15.22 -18.73
N ASN A 98 -23.86 -14.02 -19.07
CA ASN A 98 -25.15 -13.51 -18.58
C ASN A 98 -26.31 -14.37 -19.11
N GLU A 99 -26.37 -14.65 -20.41
CA GLU A 99 -27.37 -15.55 -21.00
C GLU A 99 -27.34 -16.96 -20.37
N THR A 100 -26.15 -17.52 -20.17
CA THR A 100 -26.01 -18.81 -19.48
C THR A 100 -26.54 -18.76 -18.05
N THR A 101 -26.25 -17.67 -17.33
CA THR A 101 -26.70 -17.48 -15.93
C THR A 101 -28.20 -17.26 -15.83
N LEU A 102 -28.79 -16.48 -16.75
CA LEU A 102 -30.23 -16.28 -16.86
C LEU A 102 -30.95 -17.58 -17.25
N GLY A 103 -30.37 -18.37 -18.17
CA GLY A 103 -30.87 -19.70 -18.53
C GLY A 103 -30.85 -20.69 -17.36
N MET A 104 -29.77 -20.71 -16.56
CA MET A 104 -29.70 -21.48 -15.33
C MET A 104 -30.77 -21.03 -14.31
N LEU A 105 -30.89 -19.72 -14.07
CA LEU A 105 -31.90 -19.15 -13.18
C LEU A 105 -33.33 -19.51 -13.60
N ALA A 106 -33.65 -19.42 -14.90
CA ALA A 106 -34.93 -19.84 -15.46
C ALA A 106 -35.18 -21.35 -15.30
N SER A 107 -34.12 -22.16 -15.40
CA SER A 107 -34.22 -23.61 -15.14
C SER A 107 -34.49 -23.94 -13.67
N GLU A 108 -33.86 -23.20 -12.74
CA GLU A 108 -34.14 -23.34 -11.30
C GLU A 108 -35.53 -22.83 -10.94
N GLN A 109 -35.98 -21.70 -11.48
CA GLN A 109 -37.36 -21.22 -11.32
C GLN A 109 -38.37 -22.25 -11.81
N ARG A 110 -38.12 -22.92 -12.94
CA ARG A 110 -38.98 -24.01 -13.45
C ARG A 110 -38.98 -25.23 -12.52
N LYS A 111 -37.82 -25.62 -11.96
CA LYS A 111 -37.74 -26.70 -10.96
C LYS A 111 -38.53 -26.35 -9.70
N VAL A 112 -38.37 -25.13 -9.17
CA VAL A 112 -39.09 -24.65 -7.98
C VAL A 112 -40.60 -24.62 -8.24
N SER A 113 -41.03 -24.09 -9.39
CA SER A 113 -42.45 -24.10 -9.77
C SER A 113 -43.01 -25.53 -9.84
N GLY A 114 -42.30 -26.45 -10.50
CA GLY A 114 -42.72 -27.85 -10.59
C GLY A 114 -42.79 -28.58 -9.24
N VAL A 115 -41.93 -28.22 -8.27
CA VAL A 115 -42.00 -28.74 -6.90
C VAL A 115 -43.16 -28.14 -6.11
N LEU A 116 -43.52 -26.87 -6.36
CA LEU A 116 -44.67 -26.22 -5.74
C LEU A 116 -46.00 -26.77 -6.30
N ASP A 117 -46.12 -26.93 -7.61
CA ASP A 117 -47.29 -27.54 -8.26
C ASP A 117 -47.48 -29.01 -7.82
N ALA A 118 -46.39 -29.77 -7.70
CA ALA A 118 -46.41 -31.14 -7.16
C ALA A 118 -46.78 -31.23 -5.67
N ARG A 119 -46.95 -30.09 -4.97
CA ARG A 119 -47.32 -30.02 -3.55
C ARG A 119 -48.76 -29.52 -3.33
N GLU A 120 -49.57 -29.34 -4.39
CA GLU A 120 -51.00 -29.09 -4.26
C GLU A 120 -51.68 -30.31 -3.59
N PRO A 121 -52.20 -30.20 -2.35
CA PRO A 121 -52.88 -31.33 -1.70
C PRO A 121 -54.33 -31.39 -2.18
N PRO A 122 -54.91 -32.59 -2.38
CA PRO A 122 -56.37 -32.70 -2.47
C PRO A 122 -57.00 -32.12 -1.18
N GLY A 123 -58.17 -31.51 -1.33
CA GLY A 123 -58.83 -30.75 -0.26
C GLY A 123 -59.09 -31.53 1.03
N ASP A 124 -59.43 -30.77 2.07
CA ASP A 124 -60.00 -31.22 3.35
C ASP A 124 -59.05 -31.62 4.51
N THR A 125 -57.74 -31.35 4.43
CA THR A 125 -56.81 -31.54 5.58
C THR A 125 -55.90 -30.34 5.90
N GLN A 126 -56.17 -29.15 5.37
CA GLN A 126 -55.24 -28.01 5.49
C GLN A 126 -55.17 -27.34 6.88
N ALA A 127 -56.21 -27.46 7.72
CA ALA A 127 -56.26 -26.72 8.99
C ALA A 127 -55.24 -27.21 10.05
N SER A 128 -54.93 -28.51 10.09
CA SER A 128 -54.01 -29.08 11.09
C SER A 128 -52.54 -28.88 10.69
N GLY A 129 -52.19 -29.10 9.42
CA GLY A 129 -50.82 -28.94 8.93
C GLY A 129 -50.36 -27.48 8.87
N ALA A 130 -51.27 -26.53 8.65
CA ALA A 130 -50.92 -25.10 8.64
C ALA A 130 -50.44 -24.61 10.01
N ALA A 131 -51.01 -25.10 11.11
CA ALA A 131 -50.57 -24.76 12.47
C ALA A 131 -49.18 -25.35 12.77
N GLU A 132 -48.97 -26.64 12.48
CA GLU A 132 -47.70 -27.34 12.70
C GLU A 132 -46.55 -26.73 11.88
N ILE A 133 -46.80 -26.32 10.63
CA ILE A 133 -45.81 -25.61 9.80
C ILE A 133 -45.52 -24.21 10.35
N GLN A 134 -46.51 -23.50 10.90
CA GLN A 134 -46.30 -22.18 11.52
C GLN A 134 -45.47 -22.29 12.81
N ASP A 135 -45.75 -23.27 13.67
CA ASP A 135 -44.98 -23.49 14.89
C ASP A 135 -43.55 -23.96 14.58
N SER A 136 -43.36 -24.87 13.60
CA SER A 136 -42.02 -25.25 13.11
C SER A 136 -41.25 -24.06 12.53
N THR A 137 -41.91 -23.17 11.79
CA THR A 137 -41.29 -21.93 11.28
C THR A 137 -40.91 -20.99 12.42
N ARG A 138 -41.75 -20.88 13.45
CA ARG A 138 -41.51 -20.05 14.64
C ARG A 138 -40.34 -20.58 15.48
N GLU A 139 -40.22 -21.89 15.63
CA GLU A 139 -39.10 -22.55 16.29
C GLU A 139 -37.80 -22.37 15.50
N ALA A 140 -37.84 -22.54 14.17
CA ALA A 140 -36.68 -22.26 13.31
C ALA A 140 -36.20 -20.80 13.41
N LEU A 141 -37.12 -19.83 13.43
CA LEU A 141 -36.79 -18.41 13.63
C LEU A 141 -36.20 -18.14 15.02
N ALA A 142 -36.67 -18.85 16.07
CA ALA A 142 -36.10 -18.74 17.41
C ALA A 142 -34.65 -19.27 17.45
N MET A 143 -34.39 -20.45 16.87
CA MET A 143 -33.03 -21.02 16.77
C MET A 143 -32.08 -20.11 15.96
N ILE A 144 -32.55 -19.56 14.84
CA ILE A 144 -31.76 -18.59 14.05
C ILE A 144 -31.47 -17.33 14.87
N GLY A 145 -32.45 -16.82 15.62
CA GLY A 145 -32.27 -15.66 16.51
C GLY A 145 -31.24 -15.90 17.61
N GLU A 146 -31.24 -17.09 18.22
CA GLU A 146 -30.25 -17.50 19.22
C GLU A 146 -28.84 -17.63 18.60
N GLN A 147 -28.72 -18.29 17.45
CA GLN A 147 -27.45 -18.42 16.72
C GLN A 147 -26.88 -17.05 16.31
N LEU A 148 -27.70 -16.17 15.75
CA LEU A 148 -27.28 -14.79 15.42
C LEU A 148 -26.84 -14.01 16.66
N THR A 149 -27.55 -14.15 17.78
CA THR A 149 -27.18 -13.51 19.05
C THR A 149 -25.83 -14.04 19.57
N GLY A 150 -25.57 -15.34 19.41
CA GLY A 150 -24.27 -15.96 19.72
C GLY A 150 -23.13 -15.40 18.86
N LEU A 151 -23.33 -15.36 17.53
CA LEU A 151 -22.35 -14.81 16.58
C LEU A 151 -22.06 -13.32 16.84
N ILE A 152 -23.09 -12.51 17.11
CA ILE A 152 -22.92 -11.08 17.44
C ILE A 152 -22.06 -10.90 18.70
N ARG A 153 -22.27 -11.72 19.74
CA ARG A 153 -21.43 -11.67 20.95
C ARG A 153 -19.97 -12.05 20.66
N GLN A 154 -19.76 -13.12 19.89
CA GLN A 154 -18.42 -13.56 19.50
C GLN A 154 -17.67 -12.49 18.68
N GLU A 155 -18.35 -11.84 17.74
CA GLU A 155 -17.77 -10.77 16.91
C GLU A 155 -17.43 -9.53 17.76
N ILE A 156 -18.29 -9.15 18.71
CA ILE A 156 -18.02 -8.07 19.66
C ILE A 156 -16.78 -8.41 20.52
N ASP A 157 -16.72 -9.61 21.11
CA ASP A 157 -15.58 -10.04 21.92
C ASP A 157 -14.28 -10.11 21.11
N ALA A 158 -14.34 -10.59 19.86
CA ALA A 158 -13.19 -10.65 18.96
C ALA A 158 -12.69 -9.25 18.57
N CYS A 159 -13.59 -8.33 18.23
CA CYS A 159 -13.26 -6.94 17.90
C CYS A 159 -12.65 -6.20 19.10
N PHE A 160 -13.23 -6.36 20.30
CA PHE A 160 -12.66 -5.79 21.53
C PHE A 160 -11.28 -6.35 21.83
N ARG A 161 -11.07 -7.67 21.73
CA ARG A 161 -9.74 -8.30 21.90
C ARG A 161 -8.75 -7.75 20.88
N GLN A 162 -9.05 -7.80 19.59
CA GLN A 162 -8.15 -7.30 18.54
C GLN A 162 -7.74 -5.83 18.78
N TYR A 163 -8.67 -4.98 19.19
CA TYR A 163 -8.36 -3.58 19.51
C TYR A 163 -7.50 -3.45 20.78
N VAL A 164 -7.94 -4.07 21.89
CA VAL A 164 -7.30 -3.94 23.21
C VAL A 164 -5.93 -4.63 23.25
N ASP A 165 -5.79 -5.81 22.67
CA ASP A 165 -4.53 -6.56 22.62
C ASP A 165 -3.50 -5.76 21.80
N SER A 166 -3.88 -5.24 20.63
CA SER A 166 -2.99 -4.38 19.83
C SER A 166 -2.61 -3.07 20.54
N LEU A 167 -3.46 -2.55 21.43
CA LEU A 167 -3.20 -1.36 22.23
C LEU A 167 -2.28 -1.68 23.41
N ALA A 168 -2.48 -2.83 24.06
CA ALA A 168 -1.65 -3.35 25.14
C ALA A 168 -0.23 -3.64 24.64
N GLU A 169 -0.07 -4.33 23.52
CA GLU A 169 1.23 -4.57 22.88
C GLU A 169 1.98 -3.25 22.59
N ARG A 170 1.29 -2.26 22.00
CA ARG A 170 1.86 -0.93 21.73
C ARG A 170 2.20 -0.15 22.99
N LEU A 171 1.43 -0.32 24.07
CA LEU A 171 1.71 0.32 25.35
C LEU A 171 2.92 -0.32 26.04
N ILE A 172 2.99 -1.65 26.08
CA ILE A 172 4.11 -2.42 26.62
C ILE A 172 5.40 -2.06 25.87
N ALA A 173 5.42 -2.17 24.54
CA ALA A 173 6.58 -1.81 23.73
C ALA A 173 7.04 -0.35 23.91
N ARG A 174 6.11 0.57 24.20
CA ARG A 174 6.43 1.98 24.51
C ARG A 174 7.00 2.16 25.92
N LEU A 175 6.51 1.39 26.90
CA LEU A 175 7.04 1.39 28.26
C LEU A 175 8.44 0.77 28.30
N ASP A 176 8.66 -0.34 27.61
CA ASP A 176 9.98 -0.98 27.47
C ASP A 176 10.98 -0.03 26.81
N ALA A 177 10.61 0.61 25.69
CA ALA A 177 11.43 1.63 25.04
C ALA A 177 11.69 2.89 25.90
N MET A 178 10.85 3.15 26.91
CA MET A 178 11.10 4.20 27.90
C MET A 178 12.05 3.74 29.01
N ASP A 179 11.92 2.51 29.50
CA ASP A 179 12.84 1.93 30.49
C ASP A 179 14.25 1.75 29.90
N ASP A 180 14.38 1.25 28.66
CA ASP A 180 15.66 1.17 27.95
C ASP A 180 16.33 2.54 27.80
N ARG A 181 15.57 3.60 27.50
CA ARG A 181 16.09 4.97 27.46
C ARG A 181 16.51 5.47 28.84
N LEU A 182 15.75 5.16 29.89
CA LEU A 182 16.11 5.54 31.27
C LEU A 182 17.37 4.80 31.74
N ARG A 183 17.50 3.50 31.45
CA ARG A 183 18.71 2.72 31.70
C ARG A 183 19.90 3.23 30.90
N SER A 184 19.71 3.60 29.63
CA SER A 184 20.78 4.19 28.80
C SER A 184 21.19 5.59 29.27
N VAL A 185 20.31 6.36 29.91
CA VAL A 185 20.66 7.66 30.52
C VAL A 185 21.31 7.47 31.90
N GLY A 186 20.93 6.44 32.66
CA GLY A 186 21.60 6.02 33.89
C GLY A 186 22.99 5.40 33.64
N ALA A 187 23.18 4.78 32.48
CA ALA A 187 24.48 4.34 31.97
C ALA A 187 25.28 5.51 31.38
N VAL A 188 25.55 6.51 32.23
CA VAL A 188 26.62 7.50 31.98
C VAL A 188 27.90 6.71 31.71
N PRO A 189 28.56 6.89 30.54
CA PRO A 189 29.90 6.36 30.34
C PRO A 189 30.79 6.96 31.42
N ALA A 190 31.44 6.12 32.22
CA ALA A 190 32.44 6.59 33.16
C ALA A 190 33.57 7.23 32.36
N GLU A 191 33.56 8.57 32.26
CA GLU A 191 34.65 9.32 31.65
C GLU A 191 35.95 9.02 32.39
N PRO A 192 37.04 8.67 31.69
CA PRO A 192 38.34 8.58 32.32
C PRO A 192 38.75 9.99 32.76
N SER A 193 38.76 10.21 34.07
CA SER A 193 39.11 11.51 34.65
C SER A 193 40.60 11.82 34.46
N GLU A 194 40.90 13.02 33.96
CA GLU A 194 42.12 13.74 34.35
C GLU A 194 41.79 15.22 34.67
N PRO A 195 42.55 15.88 35.58
CA PRO A 195 42.05 17.05 36.31
C PRO A 195 42.62 18.39 35.81
N THR A 196 41.82 19.46 35.80
CA THR A 196 42.36 20.85 35.78
C THR A 196 41.49 21.84 36.58
N VAL A 197 42.02 22.19 37.75
CA VAL A 197 41.62 23.21 38.73
C VAL A 197 42.17 24.61 38.35
N VAL A 198 41.55 25.79 38.55
CA VAL A 198 40.20 26.23 39.01
C VAL A 198 39.86 27.57 38.31
N ALA A 199 38.59 27.88 38.03
CA ALA A 199 38.10 29.28 38.05
C ALA A 199 36.59 29.35 38.38
N ALA A 200 36.23 29.92 39.54
CA ALA A 200 34.86 29.98 40.03
C ALA A 200 34.23 31.38 39.90
N ALA A 201 33.01 31.45 39.37
CA ALA A 201 32.02 32.54 39.50
C ALA A 201 30.65 31.98 39.03
N VAL A 202 29.82 31.37 39.89
CA VAL A 202 28.88 31.98 40.88
C VAL A 202 27.58 32.47 40.22
N HIS A 203 26.43 32.16 40.86
CA HIS A 203 25.02 32.23 40.37
C HIS A 203 24.69 31.10 39.38
N ASP A 204 24.08 29.96 39.75
CA ASP A 204 23.18 29.62 40.88
C ASP A 204 21.83 30.37 40.89
N THR A 205 20.82 29.71 40.32
CA THR A 205 19.39 29.88 40.65
C THR A 205 18.68 28.53 40.49
N SER A 206 18.64 27.72 41.55
CA SER A 206 17.74 26.57 41.64
C SER A 206 16.66 26.79 42.69
N GLY A 207 15.41 26.76 42.26
CA GLY A 207 14.24 26.48 43.09
C GLY A 207 13.74 27.61 44.01
N GLN A 208 12.48 28.00 43.80
CA GLN A 208 11.42 27.57 44.72
C GLN A 208 10.03 27.72 44.08
N ALA A 209 9.18 26.73 44.33
CA ALA A 209 7.74 26.84 44.17
C ALA A 209 7.11 26.57 45.54
N SER A 210 6.27 27.49 46.05
CA SER A 210 5.30 27.20 47.11
C SER A 210 4.26 28.30 47.23
N MET A 211 3.15 27.92 47.86
CA MET A 211 1.85 28.60 47.93
C MET A 211 1.86 29.86 48.81
N GLU A 212 1.13 30.89 48.39
CA GLU A 212 -0.18 31.29 48.96
C GLU A 212 -1.03 32.00 47.89
#